data_AF-A0A344J4Z3-F1
#
_entry.id   AF-A0A344J4Z3-F1
#
_cell.length_a   1.000
_cell.length_b   1.000
_cell.length_c   1.000
_cell.angle_alpha   90.00
_cell.angle_beta   90.00
_cell.angle_gamma   90.00
#
_symmetry.space_group_name_H-M   'P 1'
#
loop_
_entity.id
_entity.type
_entity.pdbx_description
1 polymer ?
#
loop_
_entity_poly.entity_id
_entity_poly.type
_entity_poly.pdbx_seq_one_letter_code
_entity_poly.pdbx_strand_id
1 'polypeptide(L)'
;MPALCPQRNDGPMNHALHTLWTIGHSTRPWEEFVAMLQADGIEVLVDVRRFAGSRRNPQYSRDVMPQALRDAGIDYLPMPALGGRRKPEPDSPNTAWRVEAFRAYADHLASPEYIEARDGLMRVAAQRRTCVMCAEAVWWRCHRRLISDDFTARGWEVVHLMAPGRSDIHVLNADAVMVGDVLEYPAPQGKLL
;
A
#
# COMPACT_ATOMS: atom_id res chain seq x y z
N MET A 1 -45.71 -20.12 -10.59
CA MET A 1 -45.01 -18.98 -11.25
C MET A 1 -43.83 -18.60 -10.39
N PRO A 2 -42.57 -18.87 -10.78
CA PRO A 2 -41.42 -18.38 -10.04
C PRO A 2 -41.02 -16.99 -10.56
N ALA A 3 -40.78 -16.09 -9.61
CA ALA A 3 -40.35 -14.73 -9.84
C ALA A 3 -38.94 -14.70 -10.47
N LEU A 4 -38.80 -13.93 -11.55
CA LEU A 4 -37.53 -13.61 -12.19
C LEU A 4 -36.70 -12.73 -11.25
N CYS A 5 -35.50 -13.18 -10.91
CA CYS A 5 -34.47 -12.36 -10.27
C CYS A 5 -33.98 -11.31 -11.29
N PRO A 6 -33.88 -10.01 -10.94
CA PRO A 6 -33.40 -9.02 -11.89
C PRO A 6 -31.91 -9.22 -12.13
N GLN A 7 -31.56 -9.36 -13.42
CA GLN A 7 -30.16 -9.41 -13.85
C GLN A 7 -29.50 -8.05 -13.58
N ARG A 8 -28.34 -8.08 -12.92
CA ARG A 8 -27.50 -6.89 -12.76
C ARG A 8 -26.88 -6.56 -14.11
N ASN A 9 -27.04 -5.30 -14.49
CA ASN A 9 -26.52 -4.78 -15.74
C ASN A 9 -25.07 -4.36 -15.49
N ASP A 10 -24.14 -5.31 -15.63
CA ASP A 10 -22.72 -5.06 -15.46
C ASP A 10 -22.17 -4.47 -16.78
N GLY A 11 -22.11 -3.14 -16.85
CA GLY A 11 -21.37 -2.44 -17.88
C GLY A 11 -19.88 -2.86 -17.86
N PRO A 12 -19.09 -2.53 -18.91
CA PRO A 12 -17.72 -3.01 -19.02
C PRO A 12 -16.87 -2.48 -17.85
N MET A 13 -16.66 -3.34 -16.85
CA MET A 13 -15.70 -3.08 -15.78
C MET A 13 -14.32 -3.10 -16.41
N ASN A 14 -13.60 -1.99 -16.30
CA ASN A 14 -12.18 -1.95 -16.61
C ASN A 14 -11.48 -2.85 -15.56
N HIS A 15 -11.27 -4.13 -15.87
CA HIS A 15 -10.70 -5.07 -14.92
C HIS A 15 -9.24 -4.65 -14.65
N ALA A 16 -8.93 -4.32 -13.40
CA ALA A 16 -7.55 -4.13 -12.99
C ALA A 16 -6.76 -5.41 -13.33
N LEU A 17 -5.62 -5.25 -14.00
CA LEU A 17 -4.82 -6.38 -14.47
C LEU A 17 -4.14 -7.11 -13.31
N HIS A 18 -3.89 -6.40 -12.21
CA HIS A 18 -3.25 -6.92 -11.01
C HIS A 18 -3.80 -6.27 -9.75
N THR A 19 -3.67 -6.97 -8.63
CA THR A 19 -4.09 -6.50 -7.31
C THR A 19 -2.90 -6.46 -6.35
N LEU A 20 -2.82 -5.42 -5.52
CA LEU A 20 -1.86 -5.29 -4.43
C LEU A 20 -2.63 -5.19 -3.10
N TRP A 21 -2.27 -6.02 -2.12
CA TRP A 21 -2.86 -5.92 -0.78
C TRP A 21 -1.99 -5.04 0.10
N THR A 22 -2.58 -4.46 1.15
CA THR A 22 -1.80 -3.78 2.19
C THR A 22 -2.37 -4.07 3.58
N ILE A 23 -1.51 -4.04 4.60
CA ILE A 23 -1.89 -4.25 5.99
C ILE A 23 -1.06 -3.37 6.94
N GLY A 24 -1.67 -3.02 8.07
CA GLY A 24 -0.99 -2.34 9.17
C GLY A 24 -0.94 -3.26 10.38
N HIS A 25 0.26 -3.58 10.88
CA HIS A 25 0.36 -4.50 12.02
C HIS A 25 -0.17 -3.87 13.33
N SER A 26 -0.03 -2.55 13.49
CA SER A 26 -0.45 -1.81 14.69
C SER A 26 0.00 -2.50 15.98
N THR A 27 -0.95 -2.85 16.84
CA THR A 27 -0.78 -3.60 18.08
C THR A 27 -1.54 -4.93 18.03
N ARG A 28 -1.87 -5.43 16.83
CA ARG A 28 -2.65 -6.66 16.68
C ARG A 28 -1.91 -7.85 17.28
N PRO A 29 -2.63 -8.77 17.94
CA PRO A 29 -2.08 -10.09 18.27
C PRO A 29 -1.55 -10.78 17.01
N TRP A 30 -0.49 -11.58 17.18
CA TRP A 30 0.16 -12.27 16.06
C TRP A 30 -0.80 -13.19 15.31
N GLU A 31 -1.59 -13.98 16.03
CA GLU A 31 -2.54 -14.94 15.45
C GLU A 31 -3.62 -14.24 14.61
N GLU A 32 -4.14 -13.11 15.08
CA GLU A 32 -5.11 -12.30 14.32
C GLU A 32 -4.48 -11.76 13.04
N PHE A 33 -3.25 -11.25 13.12
CA PHE A 33 -2.53 -10.72 11.96
C PHE A 33 -2.29 -11.80 10.90
N VAL A 34 -1.81 -12.98 11.30
CA VAL A 34 -1.57 -14.10 10.37
C VAL A 34 -2.90 -14.62 9.80
N ALA A 35 -3.95 -14.74 10.62
CA ALA A 35 -5.26 -15.18 10.15
C ALA A 35 -5.84 -14.22 9.09
N MET A 36 -5.63 -12.91 9.24
CA MET A 36 -6.03 -11.94 8.21
C MET A 36 -5.27 -12.15 6.89
N LEU A 37 -3.95 -12.40 6.94
CA LEU A 37 -3.17 -12.69 5.74
C LEU A 37 -3.61 -13.99 5.06
N GLN A 38 -3.86 -15.04 5.84
CA GLN A 38 -4.28 -16.35 5.32
C GLN A 38 -5.71 -16.33 4.77
N ALA A 39 -6.63 -15.63 5.41
CA ALA A 39 -8.01 -15.47 4.93
C ALA A 39 -8.07 -14.82 3.55
N ASP A 40 -7.13 -13.91 3.28
CA ASP A 40 -6.95 -13.28 1.99
C ASP A 40 -5.93 -14.00 1.10
N GLY A 41 -5.46 -15.19 1.45
CA GLY A 41 -4.55 -15.99 0.63
C GLY A 41 -3.22 -15.31 0.29
N ILE A 42 -2.73 -14.43 1.17
CA ILE A 42 -1.45 -13.73 0.96
C ILE A 42 -0.30 -14.73 0.98
N GLU A 43 0.49 -14.72 -0.08
CA GLU A 43 1.67 -15.59 -0.25
C GLU A 43 2.95 -14.86 0.17
N VAL A 44 3.01 -13.53 -0.02
CA VAL A 44 4.20 -12.72 0.26
C VAL A 44 3.82 -11.50 1.07
N LEU A 45 4.46 -11.32 2.23
CA LEU A 45 4.39 -10.10 3.00
C LEU A 45 5.63 -9.24 2.73
N VAL A 46 5.42 -8.08 2.11
CA VAL A 46 6.46 -7.08 1.86
C VAL A 46 6.49 -6.08 3.01
N ASP A 47 7.59 -6.05 3.75
CA ASP A 47 7.77 -5.09 4.85
C ASP A 47 8.52 -3.84 4.39
N VAL A 48 7.81 -2.73 4.33
CA VAL A 48 8.37 -1.44 3.90
C VAL A 48 8.93 -0.62 5.07
N ARG A 49 8.89 -1.13 6.30
CA ARG A 49 9.43 -0.42 7.46
C ARG A 49 10.95 -0.37 7.39
N ARG A 50 11.50 0.84 7.18
CA ARG A 50 12.95 1.10 7.32
C ARG A 50 13.49 0.66 8.68
N PHE A 51 12.71 0.87 9.75
CA PHE A 51 13.03 0.45 11.12
C PHE A 51 11.93 -0.47 11.66
N ALA A 52 12.05 -1.76 11.38
CA ALA A 52 11.13 -2.80 11.84
C ALA A 52 11.52 -3.34 13.24
N GLY A 53 11.78 -2.46 14.20
CA GLY A 53 12.08 -2.81 15.59
C GLY A 53 11.16 -2.09 16.55
N SER A 54 10.57 -2.81 17.50
CA SER A 54 9.71 -2.23 18.54
C SER A 54 9.79 -3.04 19.82
N ARG A 55 10.06 -2.37 20.94
CA ARG A 55 9.95 -2.99 22.27
C ARG A 55 8.52 -3.37 22.64
N ARG A 56 7.54 -2.58 22.16
CA ARG A 56 6.12 -2.78 22.46
C ARG A 56 5.53 -3.93 21.65
N ASN A 57 6.00 -4.11 20.42
CA ASN A 57 5.51 -5.16 19.53
C ASN A 57 6.68 -6.02 18.99
N PRO A 58 7.37 -6.79 19.86
CA PRO A 58 8.55 -7.58 19.49
C PRO A 58 8.25 -8.67 18.46
N GLN A 59 7.00 -9.15 18.37
CA GLN A 59 6.56 -10.15 17.39
C GLN A 59 6.71 -9.68 15.93
N TYR A 60 6.63 -8.35 15.69
CA TYR A 60 6.82 -7.77 14.37
C TYR A 60 8.27 -7.30 14.13
N SER A 61 9.23 -7.75 14.95
CA SER A 61 10.64 -7.43 14.73
C SER A 61 11.22 -8.23 13.56
N ARG A 62 12.26 -7.69 12.91
CA ARG A 62 12.96 -8.40 11.82
C ARG A 62 13.61 -9.71 12.23
N ASP A 63 13.87 -9.89 13.53
CA ASP A 63 14.53 -11.08 14.04
C ASP A 63 13.53 -12.23 14.30
N VAL A 64 12.24 -11.91 14.51
CA VAL A 64 11.20 -12.88 14.88
C VAL A 64 10.25 -13.15 13.71
N MET A 65 9.76 -12.09 13.08
CA MET A 65 8.68 -12.16 12.11
C MET A 65 8.97 -13.04 10.89
N PRO A 66 10.19 -13.10 10.31
CA PRO A 66 10.44 -13.93 9.13
C PRO A 66 10.25 -15.42 9.38
N GLN A 67 10.69 -15.94 10.53
CA GLN A 67 10.49 -17.36 10.86
C GLN A 67 9.00 -17.63 11.11
N ALA A 68 8.34 -16.78 11.90
CA ALA A 68 6.94 -16.96 12.22
C ALA A 68 6.01 -16.88 10.99
N LEU A 69 6.34 -16.06 9.98
CA LEU A 69 5.62 -16.04 8.69
C LEU A 69 5.88 -17.30 7.87
N ARG A 70 7.12 -17.78 7.80
CA ARG A 70 7.46 -19.03 7.10
C ARG A 70 6.69 -20.22 7.69
N ASP A 71 6.60 -20.30 9.01
CA ASP A 71 5.84 -21.36 9.70
C ASP A 71 4.33 -21.29 9.37
N ALA A 72 3.83 -20.12 9.00
CA ALA A 72 2.47 -19.88 8.52
C ALA A 72 2.30 -20.03 7.00
N GLY A 73 3.37 -20.40 6.27
CA GLY A 73 3.37 -20.56 4.81
C GLY A 73 3.43 -19.24 4.02
N ILE A 74 3.91 -18.16 4.63
CA ILE A 74 3.96 -16.82 4.01
C ILE A 74 5.43 -16.40 3.88
N ASP A 75 5.83 -16.02 2.67
CA ASP A 75 7.16 -15.48 2.43
C ASP A 75 7.30 -14.07 2.98
N TYR A 76 8.47 -13.76 3.53
CA TYR A 76 8.81 -12.45 4.05
C TYR A 76 9.84 -11.75 3.15
N LEU A 77 9.51 -10.55 2.66
CA LEU A 77 10.38 -9.76 1.80
C LEU A 77 10.57 -8.32 2.33
N PRO A 78 11.74 -7.95 2.87
CA PRO A 78 11.99 -6.57 3.29
C PRO A 78 12.26 -5.65 2.09
N MET A 79 11.53 -4.53 1.99
CA MET A 79 11.72 -3.49 0.96
C MET A 79 11.76 -2.09 1.61
N PRO A 80 12.79 -1.77 2.42
CA PRO A 80 12.84 -0.55 3.21
C PRO A 80 12.96 0.74 2.36
N ALA A 81 13.35 0.65 1.10
CA ALA A 81 13.39 1.78 0.15
C ALA A 81 11.98 2.33 -0.17
N LEU A 82 10.95 1.50 -0.04
CA LEU A 82 9.54 1.92 -0.11
C LEU A 82 9.05 2.57 1.20
N GLY A 83 9.91 2.84 2.18
CA GLY A 83 9.48 3.46 3.42
C GLY A 83 10.55 4.30 4.08
N GLY A 84 10.33 4.59 5.36
CA GLY A 84 11.20 5.46 6.15
C GLY A 84 10.81 6.94 6.09
N ARG A 85 11.27 7.69 7.08
CA ARG A 85 11.04 9.12 7.20
C ARG A 85 11.89 9.88 6.18
N ARG A 86 11.31 10.93 5.59
CA ARG A 86 11.94 11.83 4.62
C ARG A 86 11.79 13.28 5.09
N LYS A 87 12.54 14.18 4.47
CA LYS A 87 12.35 15.63 4.58
C LYS A 87 11.88 16.13 3.21
N PRO A 88 10.97 17.11 3.16
CA PRO A 88 10.54 17.64 1.88
C PRO A 88 11.67 18.43 1.23
N GLU A 89 11.70 18.42 -0.09
CA GLU A 89 12.60 19.27 -0.85
C GLU A 89 12.11 20.74 -0.78
N PRO A 90 13.02 21.74 -0.75
CA PRO A 90 12.63 23.15 -0.67
C PRO A 90 11.68 23.60 -1.79
N ASP A 91 11.83 23.02 -2.97
CA ASP A 91 11.07 23.28 -4.20
C ASP A 91 10.12 22.12 -4.56
N SER A 92 9.71 21.34 -3.56
CA SER A 92 8.77 20.22 -3.71
C SER A 92 7.56 20.58 -4.60
N PRO A 93 7.29 19.81 -5.68
CA PRO A 93 6.09 20.01 -6.50
C PRO A 93 4.82 19.56 -5.76
N ASN A 94 4.97 18.77 -4.70
CA ASN A 94 3.90 18.07 -3.98
C ASN A 94 3.17 18.95 -2.95
N THR A 95 2.81 20.16 -3.38
CA THR A 95 2.30 21.24 -2.53
C THR A 95 0.86 21.04 -2.05
N ALA A 96 0.07 20.15 -2.67
CA ALA A 96 -1.26 19.78 -2.16
C ALA A 96 -1.18 19.10 -0.77
N TRP A 97 -0.07 18.42 -0.46
CA TRP A 97 0.15 17.86 0.86
C TRP A 97 0.45 18.95 1.89
N ARG A 98 -0.50 19.16 2.81
CA ARG A 98 -0.34 20.09 3.95
C ARG A 98 0.54 19.54 5.07
N VAL A 99 0.58 18.22 5.22
CA VAL A 99 1.41 17.55 6.24
C VAL A 99 2.80 17.30 5.66
N GLU A 100 3.80 17.88 6.29
CA GLU A 100 5.20 17.84 5.83
C GLU A 100 5.71 16.41 5.56
N ALA A 101 5.37 15.47 6.44
CA ALA A 101 5.78 14.07 6.28
C ALA A 101 5.21 13.39 5.02
N PHE A 102 3.99 13.76 4.60
CA PHE A 102 3.40 13.24 3.36
C PHE A 102 3.99 13.92 2.13
N ARG A 103 4.21 15.24 2.19
CA ARG A 103 4.94 15.97 1.13
C ARG A 103 6.32 15.36 0.89
N ALA A 104 7.07 15.16 1.98
CA ALA A 104 8.41 14.56 1.92
C ALA A 104 8.42 13.14 1.35
N TYR A 105 7.37 12.36 1.61
CA TYR A 105 7.24 11.03 1.02
C TYR A 105 6.77 11.10 -0.44
N ALA A 106 5.98 12.10 -0.82
CA ALA A 106 5.62 12.34 -2.21
C ALA A 106 6.85 12.72 -3.05
N ASP A 107 7.75 13.56 -2.53
CA ASP A 107 9.03 13.88 -3.18
C ASP A 107 9.87 12.61 -3.39
N HIS A 108 9.83 11.70 -2.42
CA HIS A 108 10.52 10.42 -2.47
C HIS A 108 10.05 9.50 -3.60
N LEU A 109 8.81 9.65 -4.10
CA LEU A 109 8.30 8.86 -5.23
C LEU A 109 9.10 9.09 -6.52
N ALA A 110 9.75 10.25 -6.64
CA ALA A 110 10.62 10.60 -7.76
C ALA A 110 12.05 10.05 -7.63
N SER A 111 12.41 9.51 -6.46
CA SER A 111 13.78 9.05 -6.22
C SER A 111 14.10 7.75 -6.99
N PRO A 112 15.34 7.58 -7.47
CA PRO A 112 15.75 6.33 -8.12
C PRO A 112 15.56 5.10 -7.22
N GLU A 113 15.83 5.23 -5.91
CA GLU A 113 15.67 4.12 -4.95
C GLU A 113 14.21 3.70 -4.76
N TYR A 114 13.26 4.64 -4.83
CA TYR A 114 11.84 4.32 -4.78
C TYR A 114 11.40 3.63 -6.08
N ILE A 115 11.78 4.19 -7.23
CA ILE A 115 11.44 3.68 -8.55
C ILE A 115 11.89 2.22 -8.71
N GLU A 116 13.15 1.93 -8.38
CA GLU A 116 13.68 0.57 -8.44
C GLU A 116 12.92 -0.39 -7.52
N ALA A 117 12.61 0.04 -6.29
CA ALA A 117 11.89 -0.77 -5.33
C ALA A 117 10.41 -0.97 -5.72
N ARG A 118 9.75 0.05 -6.28
CA ARG A 118 8.38 -0.02 -6.80
C ARG A 118 8.31 -1.05 -7.93
N ASP A 119 9.24 -0.99 -8.88
CA ASP A 119 9.27 -1.93 -10.00
C ASP A 119 9.55 -3.37 -9.52
N GLY A 120 10.40 -3.51 -8.49
CA GLY A 120 10.59 -4.77 -7.78
C GLY A 120 9.31 -5.31 -7.17
N LEU A 121 8.55 -4.45 -6.47
CA LEU A 121 7.27 -4.83 -5.87
C LEU A 121 6.24 -5.23 -6.94
N MET A 122 6.15 -4.47 -8.04
CA MET A 122 5.26 -4.80 -9.17
C MET A 122 5.59 -6.17 -9.76
N ARG A 123 6.88 -6.52 -9.95
CA ARG A 123 7.29 -7.84 -10.45
C ARG A 123 6.84 -8.97 -9.52
N VAL A 124 7.00 -8.80 -8.21
CA VAL A 124 6.58 -9.82 -7.22
C VAL A 124 5.05 -9.94 -7.19
N ALA A 125 4.35 -8.81 -7.11
CA ALA A 125 2.90 -8.76 -7.00
C ALA A 125 2.17 -9.23 -8.28
N ALA A 126 2.82 -9.15 -9.44
CA ALA A 126 2.29 -9.68 -10.69
C ALA A 126 2.29 -11.22 -10.75
N GLN A 127 3.11 -11.88 -9.91
CA GLN A 127 3.28 -13.33 -9.91
C GLN A 127 2.64 -14.00 -8.70
N ARG A 128 2.63 -13.32 -7.55
CA ARG A 128 2.19 -13.88 -6.26
C ARG A 128 1.35 -12.87 -5.51
N ARG A 129 0.36 -13.37 -4.77
CA ARG A 129 -0.56 -12.55 -3.99
C ARG A 129 0.20 -11.85 -2.86
N THR A 130 0.48 -10.56 -3.07
CA THR A 130 1.47 -9.81 -2.28
C THR A 130 0.79 -8.74 -1.41
N CYS A 131 1.16 -8.68 -0.13
CA CYS A 131 0.66 -7.70 0.83
C CYS A 131 1.78 -6.78 1.34
N VAL A 132 1.63 -5.47 1.18
CA VAL A 132 2.54 -4.45 1.72
C VAL A 132 2.19 -4.11 3.17
N MET A 133 3.14 -4.28 4.07
CA MET A 133 2.97 -4.04 5.51
C MET A 133 3.72 -2.79 5.99
N CYS A 134 3.04 -2.01 6.86
CA CYS A 134 3.69 -1.03 7.73
C CYS A 134 3.20 -1.14 9.20
N ALA A 135 3.60 -0.20 10.06
CA ALA A 135 3.23 -0.18 11.47
C ALA A 135 1.86 0.45 11.79
N GLU A 136 1.42 1.45 11.04
CA GLU A 136 0.16 2.16 11.30
C GLU A 136 -1.04 1.30 10.90
N ALA A 137 -2.09 1.27 11.72
CA ALA A 137 -3.30 0.47 11.48
C ALA A 137 -4.00 0.92 10.19
N VAL A 138 -4.21 2.23 10.05
CA VAL A 138 -4.99 2.83 8.96
C VAL A 138 -4.08 3.34 7.84
N TRP A 139 -4.37 2.96 6.61
CA TRP A 139 -3.50 3.26 5.47
C TRP A 139 -3.35 4.76 5.20
N TRP A 140 -4.39 5.55 5.49
CA TRP A 140 -4.43 6.99 5.19
C TRP A 140 -3.58 7.87 6.12
N ARG A 141 -2.99 7.30 7.18
CA ARG A 141 -2.13 8.02 8.14
C ARG A 141 -0.64 7.67 7.99
N CYS A 142 -0.28 6.87 6.99
CA CYS A 142 1.11 6.48 6.76
C CYS A 142 1.45 6.43 5.27
N HIS A 143 2.71 6.13 4.97
CA HIS A 143 3.22 6.04 3.60
C HIS A 143 2.47 5.05 2.71
N ARG A 144 1.73 4.08 3.28
CA ARG A 144 0.96 3.12 2.49
C ARG A 144 -0.01 3.84 1.58
N ARG A 145 -0.59 4.96 2.02
CA ARG A 145 -1.43 5.81 1.17
C ARG A 145 -0.76 6.19 -0.15
N LEU A 146 0.48 6.64 -0.14
CA LEU A 146 1.17 7.12 -1.33
C LEU A 146 1.68 5.97 -2.21
N ILE A 147 2.09 4.85 -1.61
CA ILE A 147 2.36 3.61 -2.35
C ILE A 147 1.10 3.13 -3.06
N SER A 148 -0.04 3.16 -2.36
CA SER A 148 -1.35 2.76 -2.90
C SER A 148 -1.83 3.71 -4.00
N ASP A 149 -1.62 5.02 -3.84
CA ASP A 149 -1.90 6.01 -4.88
C ASP A 149 -1.06 5.71 -6.14
N ASP A 150 0.26 5.47 -5.99
CA ASP A 150 1.17 5.15 -7.11
C ASP A 150 0.77 3.87 -7.86
N PHE A 151 0.42 2.80 -7.14
CA PHE A 151 -0.07 1.56 -7.76
C PHE A 151 -1.43 1.75 -8.44
N THR A 152 -2.35 2.47 -7.81
CA THR A 152 -3.69 2.73 -8.36
C THR A 152 -3.63 3.58 -9.63
N ALA A 153 -2.78 4.61 -9.64
CA ALA A 153 -2.54 5.45 -10.82
C ALA A 153 -1.96 4.65 -12.02
N ARG A 154 -1.33 3.50 -11.75
CA ARG A 154 -0.81 2.55 -12.74
C ARG A 154 -1.80 1.44 -13.13
N GLY A 155 -3.06 1.54 -12.68
CA GLY A 155 -4.12 0.60 -13.03
C GLY A 155 -4.16 -0.68 -12.19
N TRP A 156 -3.49 -0.70 -11.04
CA TRP A 156 -3.63 -1.79 -10.06
C TRP A 156 -4.86 -1.57 -9.20
N GLU A 157 -5.54 -2.64 -8.82
CA GLU A 157 -6.47 -2.59 -7.69
C GLU A 157 -5.67 -2.69 -6.39
N VAL A 158 -5.86 -1.75 -5.47
CA VAL A 158 -5.21 -1.82 -4.17
C VAL A 158 -6.25 -2.08 -3.09
N VAL A 159 -6.02 -3.15 -2.31
CA VAL A 159 -6.94 -3.64 -1.28
C VAL A 159 -6.31 -3.50 0.10
N HIS A 160 -6.95 -2.78 1.02
CA HIS A 160 -6.47 -2.65 2.39
C HIS A 160 -7.14 -3.66 3.31
N LEU A 161 -6.36 -4.49 3.99
CA LEU A 161 -6.84 -5.40 5.03
C LEU A 161 -7.02 -4.60 6.33
N MET A 162 -8.28 -4.28 6.65
CA MET A 162 -8.61 -3.32 7.71
C MET A 162 -8.99 -3.99 9.03
N ALA A 163 -9.63 -5.14 8.98
CA ALA A 163 -9.97 -5.97 10.14
C ALA A 163 -10.32 -7.40 9.66
N PRO A 164 -10.44 -8.39 10.56
CA PRO A 164 -10.91 -9.72 10.18
C PRO A 164 -12.22 -9.64 9.37
N GLY A 165 -12.21 -10.19 8.15
CA GLY A 165 -13.35 -10.18 7.24
C GLY A 165 -13.72 -8.82 6.65
N ARG A 166 -12.91 -7.77 6.85
CA ARG A 166 -13.15 -6.44 6.30
C ARG A 166 -11.92 -5.91 5.55
N SER A 167 -12.14 -5.60 4.28
CA SER A 167 -11.21 -4.86 3.43
C SER A 167 -11.86 -3.62 2.82
N ASP A 168 -11.02 -2.64 2.50
CA ASP A 168 -11.44 -1.42 1.80
C ASP A 168 -10.62 -1.31 0.49
N ILE A 169 -11.25 -0.92 -0.62
CA ILE A 169 -10.55 -0.61 -1.88
C ILE A 169 -9.96 0.79 -1.78
N HIS A 170 -8.70 0.94 -2.21
CA HIS A 170 -8.04 2.24 -2.27
C HIS A 170 -8.69 3.12 -3.32
N VAL A 171 -8.91 4.38 -2.98
CA VAL A 171 -9.35 5.40 -3.94
C VAL A 171 -8.19 6.36 -4.13
N LEU A 172 -7.79 6.54 -5.39
CA LEU A 172 -6.72 7.46 -5.76
C LEU A 172 -7.01 8.86 -5.21
N ASN A 173 -6.01 9.46 -4.58
CA ASN A 173 -6.10 10.84 -4.14
C ASN A 173 -6.43 11.77 -5.32
N ALA A 174 -7.44 12.64 -5.14
CA ALA A 174 -7.94 13.53 -6.19
C ALA A 174 -6.89 14.53 -6.70
N ASP A 175 -5.88 14.86 -5.90
CA ASP A 175 -4.79 15.75 -6.29
C ASP A 175 -3.63 15.01 -6.98
N ALA A 176 -3.69 13.68 -7.09
CA ALA A 176 -2.61 12.88 -7.65
C ALA A 176 -2.59 12.97 -9.19
N VAL A 177 -1.43 13.28 -9.75
CA VAL A 177 -1.22 13.46 -11.18
C VAL A 177 0.03 12.69 -11.60
N MET A 178 -0.08 11.82 -12.61
CA MET A 178 1.09 11.18 -13.21
C MET A 178 1.82 12.16 -14.13
N VAL A 179 3.08 12.46 -13.80
CA VAL A 179 4.00 13.27 -14.60
C VAL A 179 5.14 12.37 -15.08
N GLY A 180 5.07 11.96 -16.34
CA GLY A 180 5.95 10.90 -16.86
C GLY A 180 5.71 9.58 -16.12
N ASP A 181 6.73 9.06 -15.45
CA ASP A 181 6.67 7.82 -14.65
C ASP A 181 6.60 8.07 -13.13
N VAL A 182 6.36 9.32 -12.71
CA VAL A 182 6.32 9.71 -11.29
C VAL A 182 4.94 10.27 -10.96
N LEU A 183 4.43 9.89 -9.78
CA LEU A 183 3.19 10.45 -9.25
C LEU A 183 3.49 11.70 -8.42
N GLU A 184 2.89 12.82 -8.82
CA GLU A 184 3.01 14.12 -8.14
C GLU A 184 1.66 14.60 -7.59
N TYR A 185 1.70 15.57 -6.68
CA TYR A 185 0.53 16.15 -6.01
C TYR A 185 0.58 17.69 -6.06
N PRO A 186 0.48 18.31 -7.24
CA PRO A 186 0.52 19.76 -7.39
C PRO A 186 -0.65 20.42 -6.65
N ALA A 187 -0.47 21.66 -6.19
CA ALA A 187 -1.57 22.43 -5.62
C ALA A 187 -2.76 22.48 -6.61
N PRO A 188 -4.01 22.44 -6.10
CA PRO A 188 -5.19 22.57 -6.95
C PRO A 188 -5.07 23.84 -7.81
N GLN A 189 -4.99 23.67 -9.13
CA GLN A 189 -5.09 24.80 -10.03
C GLN A 189 -6.53 25.30 -9.91
N GLY A 190 -6.71 26.52 -9.40
CA GLY A 190 -8.03 27.14 -9.38
C GLY A 190 -8.61 27.05 -10.78
N LYS A 191 -9.81 26.46 -10.92
CA LYS A 191 -10.48 26.37 -12.21
C LYS A 191 -10.50 27.77 -12.82
N LEU A 192 -9.81 27.96 -13.94
CA LEU A 192 -10.10 29.07 -14.84
C LEU A 192 -11.53 28.84 -15.32
N LEU A 193 -12.46 29.55 -14.69
CA LEU A 193 -13.86 29.68 -15.12
C LEU A 193 -13.91 30.51 -16.40
#